data_AF-A0A7C3C4R3-F1
#
_entry.id   AF-A0A7C3C4R3-F1
#
_cell.length_a   1.000
_cell.length_b   1.000
_cell.length_c   1.000
_cell.angle_alpha   90.00
_cell.angle_beta   90.00
_cell.angle_gamma   90.00
#
_symmetry.space_group_name_H-M   'P 1'
#
loop_
_entity.id
_entity.type
_entity.pdbx_description
1 polymer ?
#
loop_
_entity_poly.entity_id
_entity_poly.type
_entity_poly.pdbx_seq_one_letter_code
_entity_poly.pdbx_strand_id
1 'polypeptide(L)'
;MHKLDQIRHAIRAHHVADEGSVLTTLIDNAKISPTTRANISQRATRLVENLRADDNPGLMEVFLAEYGLSTDEGVALMCLAEALLRVPDNATMQDLIEDKIAPSSWGAHLGQSSSSLVNASTWALMLTGKVLDDDETHGVSGILHGAVKRMGEPVIRRAVKRAMKEMGNQFVLGETIEAALRRGRGMEQKGFTYSFDMLGEAALTSKDAQDFFDAYYTAIEKLGAHATATNIKDNPGISIKLSALHPRYEYVQKTRVMKELVVRVKSLALLAKSFNMGLNIDAEEADRLDLSLDVIEAVLADPELTGWDGFGIVVQAYGKRCTFVIDWLYALAKKHDRKIMVRLVKGAYWDSEIKRAQIEGVADFPVFTHKAATDISYICCAQKLLNMTDRIYPQFATHNAHSIAAILELAGKNAHYEFQRLHGMGEVLHTQVLQSEGTHCRIYAPVGAHQDLLAYLVRRLLENGANSSFVNQIVDESVPASVVAADPFLLLDRQDPVPTSLKNPKDLFAPERKNSRGWDIQNQDDLEKINTARNVFKTHQWAPTPLMAVAFTGEPPHTLTNPANPEDKLGHVIEATQEDVDKALAAATSWQFCPPNKRAAILNKAADLYEDNFGEIFAVLTR
;
A
#
# COMPACT_ATOMS: atom_id res chain seq x y z
N MET A 1 -19.85 24.40 -11.17
CA MET A 1 -19.07 23.45 -10.35
C MET A 1 -17.97 24.24 -9.64
N HIS A 2 -17.81 24.07 -8.33
CA HIS A 2 -16.78 24.75 -7.56
C HIS A 2 -15.38 24.26 -8.03
N LYS A 3 -14.33 25.08 -7.94
CA LYS A 3 -12.97 24.72 -8.42
C LYS A 3 -12.46 23.40 -7.83
N LEU A 4 -12.76 23.14 -6.54
CA LEU A 4 -12.40 21.87 -5.89
C LEU A 4 -13.12 20.66 -6.49
N ASP A 5 -14.39 20.79 -6.86
CA ASP A 5 -15.16 19.69 -7.47
C ASP A 5 -14.58 19.30 -8.83
N GLN A 6 -14.12 20.28 -9.62
CA GLN A 6 -13.46 20.04 -10.90
C GLN A 6 -12.16 19.23 -10.71
N ILE A 7 -11.37 19.57 -9.70
CA ILE A 7 -10.14 18.82 -9.40
C ILE A 7 -10.46 17.43 -8.84
N ARG A 8 -11.50 17.28 -8.00
CA ARG A 8 -11.96 15.95 -7.52
C ARG A 8 -12.41 15.06 -8.67
N HIS A 9 -13.11 15.62 -9.66
CA HIS A 9 -13.44 14.87 -10.87
C HIS A 9 -12.19 14.45 -11.65
N ALA A 10 -11.19 15.34 -11.79
CA ALA A 10 -9.91 14.97 -12.41
C ALA A 10 -9.17 13.87 -11.63
N ILE A 11 -9.18 13.90 -10.29
CA ILE A 11 -8.63 12.84 -9.45
C ILE A 11 -9.30 11.49 -9.76
N ARG A 12 -10.63 11.43 -9.83
CA ARG A 12 -11.34 10.18 -10.12
C ARG A 12 -11.12 9.69 -11.56
N ALA A 13 -11.12 10.61 -12.53
CA ALA A 13 -10.85 10.29 -13.94
C ALA A 13 -9.47 9.66 -14.17
N HIS A 14 -8.49 9.96 -13.30
CA HIS A 14 -7.14 9.40 -13.37
C HIS A 14 -6.92 8.20 -12.45
N HIS A 15 -7.98 7.62 -11.89
CA HIS A 15 -7.85 6.44 -11.03
C HIS A 15 -7.20 5.28 -11.77
N VAL A 16 -7.73 4.91 -12.94
CA VAL A 16 -7.28 3.79 -13.78
C VAL A 16 -6.93 4.26 -15.20
N ALA A 17 -6.42 5.49 -15.32
CA ALA A 17 -6.04 6.05 -16.62
C ALA A 17 -4.83 5.32 -17.23
N ASP A 18 -4.66 5.48 -18.55
CA ASP A 18 -3.52 4.95 -19.29
C ASP A 18 -2.19 5.49 -18.73
N GLU A 19 -1.30 4.58 -18.34
CA GLU A 19 -0.03 4.90 -17.70
C GLU A 19 0.86 5.81 -18.56
N GLY A 20 0.98 5.51 -19.86
CA GLY A 20 1.82 6.27 -20.78
C GLY A 20 1.34 7.72 -20.95
N SER A 21 0.03 7.91 -21.05
CA SER A 21 -0.60 9.23 -21.14
C SER A 21 -0.40 10.06 -19.88
N VAL A 22 -0.53 9.44 -18.69
CA VAL A 22 -0.27 10.12 -17.41
C VAL A 22 1.20 10.53 -17.29
N LEU A 23 2.13 9.62 -17.61
CA LEU A 23 3.57 9.91 -17.54
C LEU A 23 3.99 11.01 -18.50
N THR A 24 3.55 10.96 -19.75
CA THR A 24 3.83 12.01 -20.75
C THR A 24 3.39 13.38 -20.22
N THR A 25 2.16 13.45 -19.70
CA THR A 25 1.62 14.69 -19.11
C THR A 25 2.43 15.18 -17.90
N LEU A 26 2.88 14.27 -17.03
CA LEU A 26 3.72 14.64 -15.88
C LEU A 26 5.07 15.22 -16.33
N ILE A 27 5.74 14.55 -17.27
CA ILE A 27 7.05 14.95 -17.80
C ILE A 27 6.95 16.31 -18.49
N ASP A 28 5.94 16.50 -19.35
CA ASP A 28 5.71 17.73 -20.11
C ASP A 28 5.38 18.93 -19.21
N ASN A 29 4.73 18.70 -18.07
CA ASN A 29 4.42 19.74 -17.10
C ASN A 29 5.61 20.09 -16.21
N ALA A 30 6.42 19.09 -15.83
CA ALA A 30 7.61 19.27 -15.01
C ALA A 30 8.71 20.07 -15.75
N LYS A 31 8.89 19.82 -17.06
CA LYS A 31 9.86 20.53 -17.91
C LYS A 31 11.29 20.55 -17.35
N ILE A 32 11.71 19.47 -16.71
CA ILE A 32 13.06 19.34 -16.16
C ILE A 32 14.03 19.22 -17.32
N SER A 33 14.94 20.19 -17.44
CA SER A 33 15.87 20.25 -18.58
C SER A 33 16.82 19.04 -18.59
N PRO A 34 17.29 18.59 -19.78
CA PRO A 34 18.31 17.55 -19.86
C PRO A 34 19.59 17.87 -19.07
N THR A 35 19.97 19.16 -19.01
CA THR A 35 21.11 19.63 -18.23
C THR A 35 20.89 19.44 -16.72
N THR A 36 19.71 19.82 -16.23
CA THR A 36 19.31 19.59 -14.83
C THR A 36 19.32 18.08 -14.51
N ARG A 37 18.76 17.24 -15.39
CA ARG A 37 18.78 15.77 -15.22
C ARG A 37 20.19 15.19 -15.17
N ALA A 38 21.11 15.70 -15.99
CA ALA A 38 22.52 15.30 -15.95
C ALA A 38 23.17 15.69 -14.61
N ASN A 39 22.93 16.90 -14.11
CA ASN A 39 23.42 17.35 -12.80
C ASN A 39 22.88 16.48 -11.66
N ILE A 40 21.58 16.15 -11.70
CA ILE A 40 20.93 15.26 -10.74
C ILE A 40 21.65 13.91 -10.72
N SER A 41 21.85 13.31 -11.89
CA SER A 41 22.51 12.00 -12.01
C SER A 41 23.94 12.03 -11.49
N GLN A 42 24.69 13.10 -11.76
CA GLN A 42 26.05 13.28 -11.26
C GLN A 42 26.08 13.44 -9.74
N ARG A 43 25.20 14.27 -9.16
CA ARG A 43 25.07 14.45 -7.71
C ARG A 43 24.66 13.14 -7.05
N ALA A 44 23.70 12.42 -7.62
CA ALA A 44 23.22 11.13 -7.12
C ALA A 44 24.35 10.08 -7.10
N THR A 45 25.16 10.02 -8.16
CA THR A 45 26.33 9.13 -8.23
C THR A 45 27.31 9.42 -7.10
N ARG A 46 27.63 10.70 -6.86
CA ARG A 46 28.51 11.09 -5.75
C ARG A 46 27.94 10.74 -4.37
N LEU A 47 26.62 10.90 -4.18
CA LEU A 47 25.97 10.48 -2.92
C LEU A 47 26.13 8.97 -2.68
N VAL A 48 26.01 8.15 -3.73
CA VAL A 48 26.24 6.69 -3.63
C VAL A 48 27.70 6.36 -3.36
N GLU A 49 28.64 7.03 -4.04
CA GLU A 49 30.09 6.85 -3.82
C GLU A 49 30.48 7.22 -2.37
N ASN A 50 30.00 8.36 -1.87
CA ASN A 50 30.23 8.79 -0.49
C ASN A 50 29.59 7.85 0.54
N LEU A 51 28.44 7.26 0.22
CA LEU A 51 27.80 6.28 1.09
C LEU A 51 28.60 4.98 1.14
N ARG A 52 29.14 4.51 0.01
CA ARG A 52 29.99 3.30 -0.05
C ARG A 52 31.37 3.47 0.58
N ALA A 53 31.88 4.70 0.60
CA ALA A 53 33.15 5.02 1.24
C ALA A 53 33.05 5.17 2.78
N ASP A 54 31.85 5.09 3.35
CA ASP A 54 31.64 5.20 4.80
C ASP A 54 31.95 3.85 5.48
N ASP A 55 32.84 3.86 6.48
CA ASP A 55 33.30 2.66 7.19
C ASP A 55 32.23 2.04 8.13
N ASN A 56 31.06 2.67 8.30
CA ASN A 56 29.99 2.20 9.19
C ASN A 56 28.65 2.04 8.45
N PRO A 57 28.48 0.97 7.65
CA PRO A 57 27.21 0.72 6.98
C PRO A 57 26.09 0.46 8.00
N GLY A 58 24.88 0.96 7.71
CA GLY A 58 23.73 0.77 8.59
C GLY A 58 23.40 -0.71 8.78
N LEU A 59 23.21 -1.17 10.02
CA LEU A 59 22.94 -2.58 10.34
C LEU A 59 21.81 -3.18 9.49
N MET A 60 20.76 -2.39 9.21
CA MET A 60 19.62 -2.81 8.41
C MET A 60 19.94 -2.94 6.92
N GLU A 61 20.77 -2.05 6.39
CA GLU A 61 21.15 -2.05 4.97
C GLU A 61 22.01 -3.28 4.69
N VAL A 62 22.93 -3.60 5.59
CA VAL A 62 23.71 -4.85 5.54
C VAL A 62 22.82 -6.09 5.70
N PHE A 63 21.82 -6.05 6.58
CA PHE A 63 20.89 -7.16 6.74
C PHE A 63 20.05 -7.40 5.47
N LEU A 64 19.50 -6.34 4.87
CA LEU A 64 18.70 -6.44 3.64
C LEU A 64 19.55 -6.81 2.42
N ALA A 65 20.84 -6.47 2.42
CA ALA A 65 21.80 -6.93 1.42
C ALA A 65 21.98 -8.45 1.47
N GLU A 66 22.24 -8.98 2.68
CA GLU A 66 22.57 -10.39 2.89
C GLU A 66 21.33 -11.29 2.77
N TYR A 67 20.16 -10.80 3.20
CA TYR A 67 18.89 -11.54 3.22
C TYR A 67 17.82 -10.92 2.32
N GLY A 68 18.23 -10.22 1.26
CA GLY A 68 17.32 -9.59 0.31
C GLY A 68 16.34 -10.59 -0.32
N LEU A 69 15.19 -10.12 -0.80
CA LEU A 69 14.11 -10.99 -1.32
C LEU A 69 14.47 -11.76 -2.61
N SER A 70 15.68 -11.59 -3.13
CA SER A 70 16.26 -12.38 -4.22
C SER A 70 16.87 -13.70 -3.76
N THR A 71 17.11 -13.88 -2.46
CA THR A 71 17.68 -15.11 -1.93
C THR A 71 16.57 -16.06 -1.50
N ASP A 72 16.83 -17.37 -1.63
CA ASP A 72 15.88 -18.40 -1.17
C ASP A 72 15.60 -18.24 0.33
N GLU A 73 16.59 -17.76 1.10
CA GLU A 73 16.50 -17.42 2.51
C GLU A 73 15.58 -16.23 2.78
N GLY A 74 15.66 -15.16 1.99
CA GLY A 74 14.80 -13.98 2.11
C GLY A 74 13.34 -14.31 1.82
N VAL A 75 13.09 -15.15 0.80
CA VAL A 75 11.75 -15.66 0.48
C VAL A 75 11.21 -16.53 1.62
N ALA A 76 12.01 -17.46 2.15
CA ALA A 76 11.60 -18.32 3.26
C ALA A 76 11.33 -17.53 4.56
N LEU A 77 12.14 -16.51 4.86
CA LEU A 77 11.92 -15.61 6.00
C LEU A 77 10.61 -14.84 5.88
N MET A 78 10.27 -14.39 4.67
CA MET A 78 9.01 -13.69 4.41
C MET A 78 7.80 -14.61 4.44
N CYS A 79 7.89 -15.82 3.88
CA CYS A 79 6.83 -16.83 3.97
C CYS A 79 6.59 -17.22 5.43
N LEU A 80 7.65 -17.40 6.22
CA LEU A 80 7.56 -17.66 7.65
C LEU A 80 6.90 -16.49 8.39
N ALA A 81 7.31 -15.26 8.11
CA ALA A 81 6.74 -14.08 8.73
C ALA A 81 5.25 -13.89 8.35
N GLU A 82 4.88 -14.13 7.10
CA GLU A 82 3.49 -14.09 6.63
C GLU A 82 2.63 -15.19 7.30
N ALA A 83 3.13 -16.43 7.34
CA ALA A 83 2.43 -17.57 7.94
C ALA A 83 2.20 -17.38 9.44
N LEU A 84 3.20 -16.89 10.16
CA LEU A 84 3.11 -16.59 11.60
C LEU A 84 2.10 -15.48 11.93
N LEU A 85 1.78 -14.61 10.95
CA LEU A 85 0.92 -13.44 11.14
C LEU A 85 -0.53 -13.65 10.73
N ARG A 86 -0.78 -14.42 9.68
CA ARG A 86 -2.10 -14.53 9.05
C ARG A 86 -2.89 -15.76 9.48
N VAL A 87 -2.23 -16.73 10.10
CA VAL A 87 -2.84 -18.01 10.43
C VAL A 87 -3.12 -18.07 11.94
N PRO A 88 -4.38 -17.93 12.37
CA PRO A 88 -4.73 -17.94 13.78
C PRO A 88 -4.68 -19.35 14.39
N ASP A 89 -4.77 -20.39 13.56
CA ASP A 89 -4.74 -21.78 14.00
C ASP A 89 -3.33 -22.39 13.89
N ASN A 90 -2.93 -23.16 14.90
CA ASN A 90 -1.56 -23.68 14.96
C ASN A 90 -1.30 -24.81 13.95
N ALA A 91 -2.32 -25.47 13.39
CA ALA A 91 -2.14 -26.62 12.49
C ALA A 91 -1.83 -26.15 11.06
N THR A 92 -2.62 -25.23 10.51
CA THR A 92 -2.37 -24.64 9.19
C THR A 92 -1.07 -23.83 9.17
N MET A 93 -0.69 -23.23 10.31
CA MET A 93 0.60 -22.56 10.47
C MET A 93 1.75 -23.56 10.33
N GLN A 94 1.60 -24.75 10.90
CA GLN A 94 2.58 -25.83 10.83
C GLN A 94 2.74 -26.33 9.39
N ASP A 95 1.63 -26.60 8.70
CA ASP A 95 1.64 -27.04 7.31
C ASP A 95 2.35 -26.02 6.39
N LEU A 96 2.13 -24.72 6.62
CA LEU A 96 2.79 -23.63 5.89
C LEU A 96 4.30 -23.50 6.19
N ILE A 97 4.69 -23.67 7.46
CA ILE A 97 6.09 -23.66 7.89
C ILE A 97 6.84 -24.84 7.25
N GLU A 98 6.23 -26.03 7.24
CA GLU A 98 6.81 -27.25 6.68
C GLU A 98 6.93 -27.17 5.15
N ASP A 99 5.90 -26.69 4.44
CA ASP A 99 5.89 -26.57 2.98
C ASP A 99 6.87 -25.50 2.44
N LYS A 100 7.15 -24.44 3.22
CA LYS A 100 7.94 -23.29 2.74
C LYS A 100 9.37 -23.19 3.27
N ILE A 101 9.67 -23.75 4.45
CA ILE A 101 11.00 -23.58 5.08
C ILE A 101 11.92 -24.79 4.83
N ALA A 102 11.35 -25.99 4.73
CA ALA A 102 12.10 -27.24 4.63
C ALA A 102 13.04 -27.39 3.40
N PRO A 103 12.80 -26.76 2.22
CA PRO A 103 13.69 -26.94 1.07
C PRO A 103 14.97 -26.09 1.04
N SER A 104 15.15 -25.13 1.96
CA SER A 104 16.17 -24.06 1.79
C SER A 104 17.53 -24.41 2.39
N SER A 105 18.63 -24.17 1.66
CA SER A 105 20.01 -24.60 2.00
C SER A 105 20.82 -23.54 2.76
N TRP A 106 20.44 -23.26 4.00
CA TRP A 106 20.99 -22.20 4.89
C TRP A 106 22.51 -22.25 5.22
N GLY A 107 23.26 -23.23 4.72
CA GLY A 107 24.66 -23.47 5.09
C GLY A 107 25.71 -22.62 4.37
N ALA A 108 25.35 -21.94 3.27
CA ALA A 108 26.32 -21.30 2.37
C ALA A 108 26.88 -19.94 2.85
N HIS A 109 26.21 -19.28 3.80
CA HIS A 109 26.52 -17.90 4.24
C HIS A 109 27.30 -17.79 5.57
N LEU A 110 27.73 -18.93 6.14
CA LEU A 110 28.48 -18.94 7.40
C LEU A 110 29.85 -18.25 7.25
N GLY A 111 30.03 -17.12 7.94
CA GLY A 111 31.31 -16.44 8.09
C GLY A 111 31.62 -15.34 7.06
N GLN A 112 30.64 -14.92 6.25
CA GLN A 112 30.85 -13.85 5.27
C GLN A 112 30.58 -12.43 5.82
N SER A 113 29.83 -12.29 6.92
CA SER A 113 29.57 -10.99 7.56
C SER A 113 30.61 -10.65 8.64
N SER A 114 31.12 -9.42 8.61
CA SER A 114 32.04 -8.86 9.62
C SER A 114 31.37 -8.55 10.97
N SER A 115 30.04 -8.61 11.06
CA SER A 115 29.26 -8.33 12.28
C SER A 115 28.96 -9.60 13.09
N SER A 116 29.42 -9.64 14.35
CA SER A 116 29.18 -10.75 15.29
C SER A 116 27.70 -10.96 15.63
N LEU A 117 26.86 -9.92 15.51
CA LEU A 117 25.43 -9.94 15.81
C LEU A 117 24.59 -10.50 14.64
N VAL A 118 25.03 -10.27 13.40
CA VAL A 118 24.45 -10.87 12.18
C VAL A 118 24.78 -12.37 12.14
N ASN A 119 26.02 -12.72 12.50
CA ASN A 119 26.42 -14.11 12.68
C ASN A 119 25.62 -14.82 13.81
N ALA A 120 25.25 -14.11 14.88
CA ALA A 120 24.44 -14.66 15.97
C ALA A 120 22.97 -14.89 15.59
N SER A 121 22.40 -14.06 14.71
CA SER A 121 21.04 -14.23 14.17
C SER A 121 20.98 -15.33 13.10
N THR A 122 22.04 -15.47 12.30
CA THR A 122 22.28 -16.65 11.43
C THR A 122 22.26 -17.94 12.24
N TRP A 123 22.94 -17.96 13.40
CA TRP A 123 22.95 -19.11 14.33
C TRP A 123 21.56 -19.47 14.87
N ALA A 124 20.68 -18.49 15.11
CA ALA A 124 19.32 -18.71 15.61
C ALA A 124 18.38 -19.29 14.55
N LEU A 125 18.60 -18.96 13.27
CA LEU A 125 17.87 -19.49 12.11
C LEU A 125 18.40 -20.88 11.69
N MET A 126 19.71 -21.12 11.78
CA MET A 126 20.29 -22.43 11.46
C MET A 126 19.81 -23.58 12.36
N LEU A 127 19.32 -23.29 13.57
CA LEU A 127 18.77 -24.29 14.49
C LEU A 127 17.51 -24.99 13.96
N THR A 128 16.91 -24.50 12.87
CA THR A 128 15.71 -25.08 12.25
C THR A 128 15.97 -25.87 10.98
N GLY A 129 17.13 -25.71 10.34
CA GLY A 129 17.40 -26.20 8.97
C GLY A 129 18.08 -27.57 8.86
N LYS A 130 18.55 -28.19 9.95
CA LYS A 130 19.16 -29.54 9.91
C LYS A 130 18.24 -30.58 10.52
N VAL A 131 17.19 -30.95 9.80
CA VAL A 131 16.35 -32.12 10.14
C VAL A 131 16.20 -33.11 8.99
N LEU A 132 16.60 -32.79 7.76
CA LEU A 132 16.51 -33.73 6.65
C LEU A 132 17.75 -33.64 5.76
N ASP A 133 18.73 -34.48 6.08
CA ASP A 133 19.66 -35.07 5.13
C ASP A 133 20.13 -36.38 5.78
N ASP A 134 19.42 -37.46 5.45
CA ASP A 134 19.92 -38.81 5.64
C ASP A 134 20.99 -39.04 4.57
N ASP A 135 22.23 -38.63 4.83
CA ASP A 135 23.38 -39.28 4.21
C ASP A 135 24.66 -39.13 5.04
N GLU A 136 25.37 -40.25 5.12
CA GLU A 136 26.45 -40.55 6.04
C GLU A 136 27.63 -39.57 5.97
N THR A 137 27.90 -38.82 7.06
CA THR A 137 29.26 -38.33 7.34
C THR A 137 29.57 -38.35 8.84
N HIS A 138 30.59 -39.14 9.21
CA HIS A 138 31.14 -39.23 10.55
C HIS A 138 31.84 -37.94 10.97
N GLY A 139 31.31 -37.25 11.98
CA GLY A 139 31.94 -36.10 12.61
C GLY A 139 31.09 -35.53 13.75
N VAL A 140 31.60 -34.48 14.41
CA VAL A 140 31.01 -33.82 15.60
C VAL A 140 29.55 -33.35 15.39
N SER A 141 29.01 -33.41 14.17
CA SER A 141 27.60 -33.21 13.83
C SER A 141 26.65 -34.26 14.44
N GLY A 142 27.11 -35.49 14.67
CA GLY A 142 26.29 -36.58 15.23
C GLY A 142 25.86 -36.36 16.69
N ILE A 143 26.64 -35.59 17.45
CA ILE A 143 26.31 -35.25 18.85
C ILE A 143 25.24 -34.14 18.89
N LEU A 144 25.24 -33.24 17.91
CA LEU A 144 24.23 -32.16 17.78
C LEU A 144 22.89 -32.71 17.26
N HIS A 145 22.91 -33.71 16.39
CA HIS A 145 21.72 -34.37 15.83
C HIS A 145 20.87 -35.05 16.91
N GLY A 146 21.50 -35.67 17.91
CA GLY A 146 20.81 -36.26 19.07
C GLY A 146 20.23 -35.24 20.05
N ALA A 147 20.79 -34.03 20.12
CA ALA A 147 20.33 -32.95 21.01
C ALA A 147 19.11 -32.22 20.45
N VAL A 148 19.08 -31.93 19.14
CA VAL A 148 17.93 -31.29 18.46
C VAL A 148 16.70 -32.20 18.47
N LYS A 149 16.88 -33.50 18.21
CA LYS A 149 15.80 -34.52 18.29
C LYS A 149 15.26 -34.74 19.72
N ARG A 150 16.07 -34.44 20.76
CA ARG A 150 15.65 -34.52 22.17
C ARG A 150 14.96 -33.26 22.72
N MET A 151 15.12 -32.11 22.07
CA MET A 151 14.62 -30.83 22.60
C MET A 151 13.27 -30.39 22.04
N GLY A 152 12.81 -30.96 20.92
CA GLY A 152 11.46 -30.80 20.38
C GLY A 152 11.14 -29.46 19.72
N GLU A 153 10.17 -29.50 18.80
CA GLU A 153 9.53 -28.38 18.07
C GLU A 153 9.22 -27.11 18.90
N PRO A 154 8.83 -27.18 20.20
CA PRO A 154 8.56 -26.00 21.02
C PRO A 154 9.79 -25.14 21.35
N VAL A 155 11.00 -25.66 21.22
CA VAL A 155 12.26 -24.93 21.47
C VAL A 155 12.66 -24.10 20.25
N ILE A 156 12.52 -24.68 19.05
CA ILE A 156 12.71 -23.97 17.76
C ILE A 156 11.75 -22.78 17.67
N ARG A 157 10.47 -22.97 17.99
CA ARG A 157 9.46 -21.90 18.03
C ARG A 157 9.86 -20.75 18.96
N ARG A 158 10.43 -21.07 20.13
CA ARG A 158 10.90 -20.07 21.09
C ARG A 158 12.14 -19.34 20.59
N ALA A 159 13.05 -20.03 19.91
CA ALA A 159 14.25 -19.43 19.31
C ALA A 159 13.89 -18.45 18.17
N VAL A 160 13.02 -18.85 17.23
CA VAL A 160 12.55 -17.99 16.13
C VAL A 160 11.80 -16.77 16.67
N LYS A 161 10.86 -16.96 17.61
CA LYS A 161 10.17 -15.83 18.27
C LYS A 161 11.14 -14.88 18.98
N ARG A 162 12.21 -15.40 19.58
CA ARG A 162 13.23 -14.57 20.23
C ARG A 162 14.08 -13.82 19.20
N ALA A 163 14.48 -14.45 18.10
CA ALA A 163 15.22 -13.81 17.02
C ALA A 163 14.39 -12.70 16.35
N MET A 164 13.10 -12.96 16.05
CA MET A 164 12.17 -11.94 15.56
C MET A 164 11.98 -10.79 16.56
N LYS A 165 11.95 -11.09 17.86
CA LYS A 165 11.89 -10.06 18.91
C LYS A 165 13.12 -9.15 18.91
N GLU A 166 14.32 -9.72 18.81
CA GLU A 166 15.56 -8.93 18.77
C GLU A 166 15.70 -8.13 17.46
N MET A 167 15.27 -8.70 16.32
CA MET A 167 15.20 -7.96 15.06
C MET A 167 14.18 -6.83 15.13
N GLY A 168 12.99 -7.08 15.69
CA GLY A 168 11.94 -6.10 15.87
C GLY A 168 12.37 -4.86 16.66
N ASN A 169 13.28 -5.02 17.63
CA ASN A 169 13.85 -3.90 18.39
C ASN A 169 14.64 -2.90 17.51
N GLN A 170 15.03 -3.27 16.29
CA GLN A 170 15.69 -2.38 15.32
C GLN A 170 14.68 -1.63 14.42
N PHE A 171 13.43 -2.09 14.34
CA PHE A 171 12.38 -1.48 13.51
C PHE A 171 11.46 -0.55 14.30
N VAL A 172 11.40 -0.68 15.62
CA VAL A 172 10.63 0.20 16.51
C VAL A 172 11.59 1.03 17.33
N LEU A 173 11.36 2.34 17.34
CA LEU A 173 12.19 3.22 18.17
C LEU A 173 11.99 2.90 19.66
N GLY A 174 10.77 2.53 20.08
CA GLY A 174 10.49 2.01 21.42
C GLY A 174 9.09 1.42 21.56
N GLU A 175 8.89 0.56 22.56
CA GLU A 175 7.58 -0.05 22.85
C GLU A 175 6.54 0.97 23.33
N THR A 176 7.00 2.06 23.96
CA THR A 176 6.17 3.18 24.41
C THR A 176 6.74 4.50 23.90
N ILE A 177 5.90 5.54 23.88
CA ILE A 177 6.33 6.87 23.43
C ILE A 177 7.46 7.45 24.29
N GLU A 178 7.48 7.17 25.60
CA GLU A 178 8.57 7.59 26.49
C GLU A 178 9.88 6.86 26.20
N ALA A 179 9.79 5.56 25.90
CA ALA A 179 10.96 4.79 25.47
C ALA A 179 11.50 5.34 24.14
N ALA A 180 10.61 5.67 23.21
CA ALA A 180 10.95 6.22 21.91
C ALA A 180 11.61 7.59 22.03
N LEU A 181 11.05 8.51 22.84
CA LEU A 181 11.64 9.81 23.16
C LEU A 181 13.04 9.68 23.75
N ARG A 182 13.23 8.80 24.74
CA ARG A 182 14.56 8.61 25.36
C ARG A 182 15.62 8.14 24.37
N ARG A 183 15.26 7.23 23.46
CA ARG A 183 16.16 6.68 22.44
C ARG A 183 16.38 7.65 21.28
N GLY A 184 15.40 8.50 20.97
CA GLY A 184 15.47 9.48 19.88
C GLY A 184 16.46 10.63 20.13
N ARG A 185 16.77 10.95 21.40
CA ARG A 185 17.64 12.08 21.79
C ARG A 185 18.99 12.13 21.06
N GLY A 186 19.58 10.97 20.76
CA GLY A 186 20.87 10.92 20.05
C GLY A 186 20.81 11.51 18.64
N MET A 187 19.70 11.31 17.91
CA MET A 187 19.51 11.90 16.58
C MET A 187 19.03 13.34 16.65
N GLU A 188 18.23 13.69 17.66
CA GLU A 188 17.83 15.10 17.87
C GLU A 188 19.05 16.00 18.08
N GLN A 189 20.04 15.54 18.83
CA GLN A 189 21.32 16.23 19.01
C GLN A 189 22.12 16.40 17.70
N LYS A 190 21.88 15.54 16.70
CA LYS A 190 22.46 15.64 15.36
C LYS A 190 21.63 16.53 14.42
N GLY A 191 20.52 17.11 14.88
CA GLY A 191 19.65 18.01 14.10
C GLY A 191 18.46 17.34 13.43
N PHE A 192 18.19 16.06 13.70
CA PHE A 192 16.97 15.40 13.21
C PHE A 192 15.74 15.76 14.04
N THR A 193 14.57 15.73 13.43
CA THR A 193 13.28 15.76 14.14
C THR A 193 12.55 14.42 13.99
N TYR A 194 11.43 14.23 14.69
CA TYR A 194 10.68 12.97 14.65
C TYR A 194 9.22 13.15 14.21
N SER A 195 8.68 12.15 13.53
CA SER A 195 7.24 11.89 13.41
C SER A 195 6.97 10.49 13.93
N PHE A 196 6.16 10.35 14.97
CA PHE A 196 5.90 9.04 15.59
C PHE A 196 4.73 8.33 14.93
N ASP A 197 4.91 7.05 14.61
CA ASP A 197 3.89 6.16 14.05
C ASP A 197 3.49 5.13 15.10
N MET A 198 2.27 5.23 15.61
CA MET A 198 1.81 4.39 16.73
C MET A 198 1.43 2.95 16.31
N LEU A 199 1.84 2.51 15.11
CA LEU A 199 1.63 1.17 14.52
C LEU A 199 0.17 0.71 14.37
N GLY A 200 -0.81 1.50 14.84
CA GLY A 200 -2.23 1.17 14.72
C GLY A 200 -2.77 1.33 13.30
N GLU A 201 -3.34 0.26 12.76
CA GLU A 201 -4.02 0.22 11.46
C GLU A 201 -5.21 -0.75 11.49
N ALA A 202 -6.15 -0.56 10.55
CA ALA A 202 -7.25 -1.49 10.26
C ALA A 202 -8.04 -1.95 11.50
N ALA A 203 -8.69 -1.02 12.19
CA ALA A 203 -9.63 -1.38 13.27
C ALA A 203 -10.70 -2.33 12.74
N LEU A 204 -10.93 -3.45 13.43
CA LEU A 204 -11.95 -4.43 13.05
C LEU A 204 -13.24 -4.21 13.84
N THR A 205 -13.11 -3.67 15.05
CA THR A 205 -14.23 -3.39 15.96
C THR A 205 -14.27 -1.93 16.38
N SER A 206 -15.43 -1.49 16.89
CA SER A 206 -15.56 -0.17 17.52
C SER A 206 -14.64 0.00 18.73
N LYS A 207 -14.33 -1.11 19.42
CA LYS A 207 -13.38 -1.11 20.55
C LYS A 207 -11.96 -0.87 20.05
N ASP A 208 -11.52 -1.55 19.01
CA ASP A 208 -10.18 -1.33 18.43
C ASP A 208 -10.01 0.13 18.02
N ALA A 209 -11.03 0.70 17.37
CA ALA A 209 -11.00 2.10 16.95
C ALA A 209 -10.96 3.09 18.13
N GLN A 210 -11.54 2.74 19.28
CA GLN A 210 -11.43 3.52 20.50
C GLN A 210 -10.04 3.37 21.14
N ASP A 211 -9.53 2.14 21.24
CA ASP A 211 -8.22 1.86 21.82
C ASP A 211 -7.10 2.56 21.01
N PHE A 212 -7.18 2.55 19.67
CA PHE A 212 -6.27 3.32 18.81
C PHE A 212 -6.43 4.84 18.99
N PHE A 213 -7.66 5.34 19.11
CA PHE A 213 -7.89 6.76 19.39
C PHE A 213 -7.23 7.17 20.72
N ASP A 214 -7.43 6.39 21.78
CA ASP A 214 -6.85 6.65 23.10
C ASP A 214 -5.32 6.59 23.07
N ALA A 215 -4.74 5.67 22.28
CA ALA A 215 -3.31 5.58 22.06
C ALA A 215 -2.75 6.81 21.34
N TYR A 216 -3.40 7.29 20.27
CA TYR A 216 -3.01 8.52 19.58
C TYR A 216 -3.15 9.73 20.51
N TYR A 217 -4.26 9.85 21.23
CA TYR A 217 -4.51 10.95 22.16
C TYR A 217 -3.41 11.02 23.23
N THR A 218 -3.13 9.89 23.90
CA THR A 218 -2.08 9.77 24.92
C THR A 218 -0.69 10.08 24.35
N ALA A 219 -0.40 9.64 23.12
CA ALA A 219 0.86 9.94 22.47
C ALA A 219 1.01 11.44 22.18
N ILE A 220 -0.04 12.10 21.68
CA ILE A 220 -0.04 13.55 21.44
C ILE A 220 0.20 14.32 22.75
N GLU A 221 -0.46 13.96 23.86
CA GLU A 221 -0.24 14.63 25.15
C GLU A 221 1.22 14.53 25.62
N LYS A 222 1.80 13.33 25.52
CA LYS A 222 3.17 13.08 25.95
C LYS A 222 4.19 13.77 25.05
N LEU A 223 3.98 13.77 23.73
CA LEU A 223 4.82 14.47 22.77
C LEU A 223 4.69 15.99 22.89
N GLY A 224 3.51 16.48 23.23
CA GLY A 224 3.21 17.91 23.38
C GLY A 224 4.08 18.59 24.42
N ALA A 225 4.45 17.89 25.50
CA ALA A 225 5.40 18.39 26.51
C ALA A 225 6.81 18.67 25.95
N HIS A 226 7.15 18.11 24.79
CA HIS A 226 8.44 18.30 24.11
C HIS A 226 8.35 19.27 22.92
N ALA A 227 7.14 19.69 22.52
CA ALA A 227 6.92 20.64 21.44
C ALA A 227 7.12 22.08 21.91
N THR A 228 8.37 22.48 22.06
CA THR A 228 8.78 23.77 22.64
C THR A 228 9.19 24.83 21.61
N ALA A 229 9.35 24.45 20.34
CA ALA A 229 9.75 25.36 19.29
C ALA A 229 8.58 26.21 18.78
N THR A 230 8.89 27.43 18.32
CA THR A 230 7.91 28.32 17.69
C THR A 230 7.46 27.79 16.33
N ASN A 231 8.40 27.29 15.52
CA ASN A 231 8.08 26.76 14.20
C ASN A 231 7.67 25.28 14.31
N ILE A 232 6.55 24.92 13.70
CA ILE A 232 6.00 23.57 13.77
C ILE A 232 6.93 22.50 13.21
N LYS A 233 7.74 22.85 12.20
CA LYS A 233 8.72 21.94 11.58
C LYS A 233 9.84 21.53 12.55
N ASP A 234 10.09 22.31 13.60
CA ASP A 234 11.14 22.01 14.57
C ASP A 234 10.60 21.22 15.77
N ASN A 235 9.27 21.08 15.88
CA ASN A 235 8.59 20.27 16.89
C ASN A 235 8.45 18.80 16.46
N PRO A 236 8.27 17.86 17.41
CA PRO A 236 7.88 16.49 17.08
C PRO A 236 6.52 16.49 16.37
N GLY A 237 6.29 15.46 15.56
CA GLY A 237 5.00 15.20 14.95
C GLY A 237 4.49 13.80 15.27
N ILE A 238 3.24 13.54 14.91
CA ILE A 238 2.63 12.21 14.93
C ILE A 238 2.06 11.90 13.55
N SER A 239 2.03 10.62 13.18
CA SER A 239 1.33 10.12 12.01
C SER A 239 0.19 9.20 12.45
N ILE A 240 -1.00 9.40 11.88
CA ILE A 240 -2.20 8.63 12.17
C ILE A 240 -2.72 7.97 10.89
N LYS A 241 -3.36 6.82 11.03
CA LYS A 241 -4.06 6.12 9.94
C LYS A 241 -5.56 6.21 10.15
N LEU A 242 -6.32 6.51 9.10
CA LEU A 242 -7.77 6.69 9.19
C LEU A 242 -8.47 5.34 9.44
N SER A 243 -7.93 4.25 8.87
CA SER A 243 -8.43 2.89 9.13
C SER A 243 -8.33 2.47 10.60
N ALA A 244 -7.39 3.00 11.36
CA ALA A 244 -7.27 2.74 12.79
C ALA A 244 -8.38 3.40 13.60
N LEU A 245 -9.03 4.45 13.06
CA LEU A 245 -9.97 5.28 13.79
C LEU A 245 -11.43 4.98 13.43
N HIS A 246 -11.70 4.04 12.53
CA HIS A 246 -13.07 3.63 12.20
C HIS A 246 -13.12 2.21 11.64
N PRO A 247 -13.94 1.30 12.20
CA PRO A 247 -13.93 -0.12 11.83
C PRO A 247 -14.49 -0.42 10.44
N ARG A 248 -15.13 0.57 9.82
CA ARG A 248 -15.72 0.48 8.48
C ARG A 248 -15.30 1.67 7.63
N TYR A 249 -14.00 1.91 7.59
CA TYR A 249 -13.40 2.97 6.77
C TYR A 249 -13.37 2.54 5.29
N GLU A 250 -14.53 2.67 4.65
CA GLU A 250 -14.80 2.29 3.26
C GLU A 250 -15.88 3.20 2.67
N TYR A 251 -15.83 3.45 1.36
CA TYR A 251 -16.66 4.44 0.68
C TYR A 251 -18.15 4.10 0.77
N VAL A 252 -18.51 2.82 0.71
CA VAL A 252 -19.92 2.37 0.90
C VAL A 252 -20.49 2.71 2.28
N GLN A 253 -19.63 3.06 3.25
CA GLN A 253 -20.01 3.53 4.60
C GLN A 253 -19.73 5.02 4.80
N LYS A 254 -19.55 5.79 3.72
CA LYS A 254 -19.22 7.23 3.74
C LYS A 254 -20.07 8.05 4.71
N THR A 255 -21.38 7.84 4.78
CA THR A 255 -22.25 8.55 5.73
C THR A 255 -21.82 8.36 7.18
N ARG A 256 -21.48 7.11 7.57
CA ARG A 256 -21.00 6.79 8.92
C ARG A 256 -19.61 7.35 9.15
N VAL A 257 -18.71 7.18 8.18
CA VAL A 257 -17.34 7.71 8.23
C VAL A 257 -17.36 9.22 8.44
N MET A 258 -18.13 9.97 7.66
CA MET A 258 -18.21 11.43 7.80
C MET A 258 -18.82 11.87 9.13
N LYS A 259 -19.72 11.07 9.73
CA LYS A 259 -20.35 11.37 11.02
C LYS A 259 -19.46 11.00 12.22
N GLU A 260 -18.73 9.89 12.12
CA GLU A 260 -18.04 9.24 13.25
C GLU A 260 -16.53 9.52 13.20
N LEU A 261 -15.87 9.31 12.05
CA LEU A 261 -14.42 9.44 11.90
C LEU A 261 -13.95 10.90 11.92
N VAL A 262 -14.66 11.80 11.25
CA VAL A 262 -14.31 13.24 11.20
C VAL A 262 -14.22 13.83 12.61
N VAL A 263 -15.13 13.44 13.51
CA VAL A 263 -15.12 13.89 14.91
C VAL A 263 -13.83 13.46 15.61
N ARG A 264 -13.45 12.17 15.48
CA ARG A 264 -12.22 11.63 16.08
C ARG A 264 -10.96 12.33 15.53
N VAL A 265 -10.85 12.47 14.22
CA VAL A 265 -9.70 13.11 13.58
C VAL A 265 -9.61 14.59 13.98
N LYS A 266 -10.74 15.31 14.01
CA LYS A 266 -10.80 16.70 14.50
C LYS A 266 -10.31 16.81 15.94
N SER A 267 -10.75 15.92 16.84
CA SER A 267 -10.31 15.94 18.24
C SER A 267 -8.79 15.77 18.38
N LEU A 268 -8.18 14.85 17.63
CA LEU A 268 -6.73 14.67 17.63
C LEU A 268 -6.00 15.89 17.02
N ALA A 269 -6.55 16.48 15.95
CA ALA A 269 -6.00 17.67 15.32
C ALA A 269 -6.04 18.90 16.25
N LEU A 270 -7.12 19.10 17.00
CA LEU A 270 -7.22 20.18 17.99
C LEU A 270 -6.22 20.02 19.13
N LEU A 271 -6.01 18.79 19.59
CA LEU A 271 -5.00 18.50 20.61
C LEU A 271 -3.58 18.74 20.07
N ALA A 272 -3.28 18.29 18.86
CA ALA A 272 -1.99 18.56 18.22
C ALA A 272 -1.77 20.08 18.03
N LYS A 273 -2.82 20.82 17.67
CA LYS A 273 -2.81 22.28 17.60
C LYS A 273 -2.48 22.91 18.96
N SER A 274 -3.07 22.46 20.07
CA SER A 274 -2.80 23.07 21.38
C SER A 274 -1.34 22.96 21.83
N PHE A 275 -0.60 21.99 21.28
CA PHE A 275 0.84 21.82 21.50
C PHE A 275 1.72 22.35 20.36
N ASN A 276 1.15 22.96 19.32
CA ASN A 276 1.88 23.42 18.13
C ASN A 276 2.74 22.30 17.49
N MET A 277 2.20 21.08 17.44
CA MET A 277 2.89 19.91 16.88
C MET A 277 2.28 19.46 15.56
N GLY A 278 3.06 18.78 14.73
CA GLY A 278 2.58 18.24 13.45
C GLY A 278 1.71 17.00 13.65
N LEU A 279 0.61 16.89 12.91
CA LEU A 279 -0.22 15.68 12.83
C LEU A 279 -0.42 15.33 11.36
N ASN A 280 0.09 14.18 10.93
CA ASN A 280 0.04 13.72 9.55
C ASN A 280 -1.00 12.61 9.41
N ILE A 281 -1.86 12.71 8.39
CA ILE A 281 -2.72 11.62 7.96
C ILE A 281 -1.97 10.78 6.94
N ASP A 282 -1.63 9.55 7.31
CA ASP A 282 -0.98 8.59 6.42
C ASP A 282 -1.91 8.17 5.27
N ALA A 283 -1.31 7.94 4.10
CA ALA A 283 -2.02 7.44 2.93
C ALA A 283 -1.96 5.91 2.90
N GLU A 284 -3.13 5.29 2.71
CA GLU A 284 -3.34 3.85 2.78
C GLU A 284 -3.61 3.29 1.35
N GLU A 285 -4.54 2.35 1.19
CA GLU A 285 -4.91 1.77 -0.10
C GLU A 285 -5.57 2.77 -1.06
N ALA A 286 -5.47 2.49 -2.36
CA ALA A 286 -5.90 3.38 -3.44
C ALA A 286 -7.41 3.67 -3.43
N ASP A 287 -8.22 2.71 -2.99
CA ASP A 287 -9.67 2.82 -2.90
C ASP A 287 -10.15 3.76 -1.79
N ARG A 288 -9.32 3.98 -0.77
CA ARG A 288 -9.59 4.88 0.36
C ARG A 288 -9.28 6.33 0.07
N LEU A 289 -8.53 6.63 -1.00
CA LEU A 289 -8.08 7.99 -1.31
C LEU A 289 -9.24 8.98 -1.40
N ASP A 290 -10.28 8.72 -2.19
CA ASP A 290 -11.33 9.73 -2.39
C ASP A 290 -12.13 10.00 -1.10
N LEU A 291 -12.36 8.95 -0.28
CA LEU A 291 -12.96 9.08 1.04
C LEU A 291 -12.05 9.81 2.04
N SER A 292 -10.74 9.60 1.98
CA SER A 292 -9.78 10.33 2.83
C SER A 292 -9.84 11.83 2.55
N LEU A 293 -9.96 12.22 1.27
CA LEU A 293 -10.07 13.63 0.88
C LEU A 293 -11.35 14.27 1.43
N ASP A 294 -12.48 13.54 1.50
CA ASP A 294 -13.69 14.05 2.14
C ASP A 294 -13.49 14.31 3.64
N VAL A 295 -12.85 13.38 4.35
CA VAL A 295 -12.51 13.53 5.77
C VAL A 295 -11.54 14.70 5.98
N ILE A 296 -10.52 14.81 5.15
CA ILE A 296 -9.52 15.89 5.18
C ILE A 296 -10.16 17.26 4.96
N GLU A 297 -11.04 17.41 3.95
CA GLU A 297 -11.73 18.68 3.71
C GLU A 297 -12.61 19.07 4.90
N ALA A 298 -13.38 18.12 5.45
CA ALA A 298 -14.24 18.38 6.60
C ALA A 298 -13.46 18.83 7.84
N VAL A 299 -12.30 18.21 8.12
CA VAL A 299 -11.45 18.59 9.26
C VAL A 299 -10.75 19.91 9.00
N LEU A 300 -10.09 20.10 7.85
CA LEU A 300 -9.31 21.30 7.56
C LEU A 300 -10.18 22.56 7.45
N ALA A 301 -11.44 22.41 7.03
CA ALA A 301 -12.41 23.50 6.97
C ALA A 301 -12.82 24.04 8.34
N ASP A 302 -12.54 23.31 9.43
CA ASP A 302 -12.99 23.70 10.76
C ASP A 302 -12.28 24.97 11.26
N PRO A 303 -13.02 26.03 11.66
CA PRO A 303 -12.44 27.30 12.07
C PRO A 303 -11.59 27.18 13.34
N GLU A 304 -11.83 26.18 14.20
CA GLU A 304 -11.05 25.96 15.42
C GLU A 304 -9.60 25.54 15.12
N LEU A 305 -9.29 25.12 13.89
CA LEU A 305 -7.92 24.82 13.44
C LEU A 305 -7.17 26.03 12.86
N THR A 306 -7.77 27.23 12.82
CA THR A 306 -7.12 28.44 12.30
C THR A 306 -5.85 28.80 13.07
N GLY A 307 -4.79 29.23 12.38
CA GLY A 307 -3.51 29.61 13.00
C GLY A 307 -2.61 28.43 13.39
N TRP A 308 -2.91 27.23 12.89
CA TRP A 308 -2.07 26.04 13.07
C TRP A 308 -1.65 25.49 11.70
N ASP A 309 -0.34 25.43 11.49
CA ASP A 309 0.28 25.04 10.21
C ASP A 309 0.72 23.55 10.21
N GLY A 310 0.31 22.77 11.21
CA GLY A 310 0.79 21.41 11.47
C GLY A 310 -0.08 20.29 10.91
N PHE A 311 -1.17 20.62 10.22
CA PHE A 311 -2.02 19.61 9.60
C PHE A 311 -1.32 19.03 8.37
N GLY A 312 -0.96 17.76 8.44
CA GLY A 312 -0.17 17.05 7.45
C GLY A 312 -0.97 16.00 6.69
N ILE A 313 -0.69 15.85 5.40
CA ILE A 313 -1.31 14.85 4.53
C ILE A 313 -0.22 14.12 3.74
N VAL A 314 -0.26 12.79 3.73
CA VAL A 314 0.61 11.98 2.88
C VAL A 314 -0.01 11.80 1.49
N VAL A 315 0.81 11.91 0.44
CA VAL A 315 0.42 11.63 -0.95
C VAL A 315 1.42 10.65 -1.58
N GLN A 316 0.91 9.69 -2.36
CA GLN A 316 1.69 8.58 -2.88
C GLN A 316 1.97 8.74 -4.39
N ALA A 317 3.24 8.91 -4.76
CA ALA A 317 3.68 9.15 -6.13
C ALA A 317 3.53 7.95 -7.07
N TYR A 318 3.44 6.72 -6.54
CA TYR A 318 3.17 5.52 -7.34
C TYR A 318 1.76 5.50 -7.94
N GLY A 319 0.86 6.38 -7.47
CA GLY A 319 -0.54 6.42 -7.87
C GLY A 319 -0.73 7.42 -8.99
N LYS A 320 -1.46 7.02 -10.03
CA LYS A 320 -1.70 7.84 -11.23
C LYS A 320 -2.42 9.17 -10.94
N ARG A 321 -3.02 9.30 -9.75
CA ARG A 321 -3.78 10.46 -9.26
C ARG A 321 -2.94 11.50 -8.51
N CYS A 322 -1.68 11.21 -8.16
CA CYS A 322 -0.89 11.98 -7.18
C CYS A 322 -0.83 13.50 -7.49
N THR A 323 -0.51 13.88 -8.72
CA THR A 323 -0.39 15.30 -9.11
C THR A 323 -1.70 16.07 -8.90
N PHE A 324 -2.85 15.45 -9.17
CA PHE A 324 -4.15 16.08 -9.02
C PHE A 324 -4.56 16.21 -7.55
N VAL A 325 -4.14 15.26 -6.71
CA VAL A 325 -4.31 15.37 -5.25
C VAL A 325 -3.52 16.57 -4.71
N ILE A 326 -2.28 16.78 -5.20
CA ILE A 326 -1.48 17.96 -4.83
C ILE A 326 -2.18 19.26 -5.26
N ASP A 327 -2.72 19.32 -6.48
CA ASP A 327 -3.50 20.46 -6.95
C ASP A 327 -4.72 20.74 -6.07
N TRP A 328 -5.42 19.67 -5.65
CA TRP A 328 -6.59 19.78 -4.78
C TRP A 328 -6.21 20.28 -3.38
N LEU A 329 -5.16 19.72 -2.77
CA LEU A 329 -4.66 20.14 -1.46
C LEU A 329 -4.22 21.61 -1.47
N TYR A 330 -3.53 22.05 -2.51
CA TYR A 330 -3.13 23.44 -2.66
C TYR A 330 -4.34 24.38 -2.81
N ALA A 331 -5.32 23.99 -3.63
CA ALA A 331 -6.56 24.75 -3.78
C ALA A 331 -7.39 24.79 -2.48
N LEU A 332 -7.42 23.70 -1.72
CA LEU A 332 -8.10 23.61 -0.44
C LEU A 332 -7.43 24.50 0.62
N ALA A 333 -6.09 24.43 0.72
CA ALA A 333 -5.32 25.30 1.60
C ALA A 333 -5.56 26.79 1.29
N LYS A 334 -5.64 27.16 0.00
CA LYS A 334 -6.01 28.52 -0.41
C LYS A 334 -7.44 28.90 -0.03
N LYS A 335 -8.41 28.01 -0.24
CA LYS A 335 -9.83 28.24 0.10
C LYS A 335 -10.02 28.56 1.58
N HIS A 336 -9.31 27.84 2.46
CA HIS A 336 -9.45 27.97 3.92
C HIS A 336 -8.37 28.85 4.57
N ASP A 337 -7.54 29.52 3.77
CA ASP A 337 -6.41 30.34 4.21
C ASP A 337 -5.49 29.61 5.22
N ARG A 338 -5.14 28.36 4.90
CA ARG A 338 -4.28 27.51 5.73
C ARG A 338 -2.91 27.32 5.12
N LYS A 339 -1.95 26.96 5.96
CA LYS A 339 -0.76 26.24 5.53
C LYS A 339 -0.86 24.80 6.01
N ILE A 340 -0.40 23.87 5.18
CA ILE A 340 -0.44 22.43 5.46
C ILE A 340 0.92 21.81 5.20
N MET A 341 1.20 20.69 5.85
CA MET A 341 2.36 19.86 5.53
C MET A 341 1.94 18.81 4.50
N VAL A 342 2.76 18.56 3.49
CA VAL A 342 2.48 17.49 2.51
C VAL A 342 3.67 16.56 2.41
N ARG A 343 3.48 15.34 2.89
CA ARG A 343 4.49 14.28 2.79
C ARG A 343 4.34 13.55 1.46
N LEU A 344 5.33 13.72 0.58
CA LEU A 344 5.42 12.96 -0.66
C LEU A 344 6.20 11.66 -0.40
N VAL A 345 5.53 10.54 -0.58
CA VAL A 345 6.10 9.18 -0.55
C VAL A 345 6.00 8.54 -1.94
N LYS A 346 6.69 7.42 -2.17
CA LYS A 346 6.41 6.59 -3.36
C LYS A 346 5.09 5.84 -3.18
N GLY A 347 5.02 4.92 -2.23
CA GLY A 347 3.83 4.14 -1.88
C GLY A 347 4.24 2.80 -1.26
N ALA A 348 3.36 2.20 -0.45
CA ALA A 348 3.68 1.02 0.37
C ALA A 348 2.75 -0.18 0.13
N TYR A 349 1.83 -0.09 -0.84
CA TYR A 349 0.77 -1.08 -1.07
C TYR A 349 0.79 -1.68 -2.49
N TRP A 350 1.88 -1.49 -3.24
CA TRP A 350 1.91 -1.77 -4.70
C TRP A 350 1.42 -3.18 -5.06
N ASP A 351 1.96 -4.23 -4.45
CA ASP A 351 1.56 -5.62 -4.74
C ASP A 351 0.08 -5.89 -4.41
N SER A 352 -0.42 -5.30 -3.32
CA SER A 352 -1.83 -5.39 -2.94
C SER A 352 -2.74 -4.71 -3.96
N GLU A 353 -2.33 -3.55 -4.48
CA GLU A 353 -3.10 -2.83 -5.52
C GLU A 353 -3.12 -3.62 -6.84
N ILE A 354 -1.99 -4.22 -7.23
CA ILE A 354 -1.92 -5.11 -8.40
C ILE A 354 -2.86 -6.30 -8.23
N LYS A 355 -2.72 -7.02 -7.10
CA LYS A 355 -3.53 -8.21 -6.81
C LYS A 355 -5.02 -7.87 -6.75
N ARG A 356 -5.39 -6.80 -6.06
CA ARG A 356 -6.77 -6.37 -5.93
C ARG A 356 -7.39 -6.05 -7.28
N ALA A 357 -6.71 -5.25 -8.10
CA ALA A 357 -7.21 -4.89 -9.43
C ALA A 357 -7.45 -6.13 -10.29
N GLN A 358 -6.57 -7.13 -10.23
CA GLN A 358 -6.73 -8.40 -10.94
C GLN A 358 -7.91 -9.24 -10.41
N ILE A 359 -8.08 -9.32 -9.09
CA ILE A 359 -9.19 -10.06 -8.45
C ILE A 359 -10.54 -9.40 -8.78
N GLU A 360 -10.61 -8.07 -8.67
CA GLU A 360 -11.83 -7.31 -8.91
C GLU A 360 -12.16 -7.17 -10.41
N GLY A 361 -11.24 -7.51 -11.31
CA GLY A 361 -11.47 -7.44 -12.76
C GLY A 361 -11.73 -6.00 -13.25
N VAL A 362 -11.15 -5.00 -12.59
CA VAL A 362 -11.29 -3.58 -12.94
C VAL A 362 -10.54 -3.25 -14.23
N ALA A 363 -10.75 -2.06 -14.78
CA ALA A 363 -10.26 -1.71 -16.12
C ALA A 363 -8.73 -1.69 -16.25
N ASP A 364 -8.02 -1.19 -15.23
CA ASP A 364 -6.57 -1.03 -15.19
C ASP A 364 -6.11 -0.93 -13.71
N PHE A 365 -4.81 -0.84 -13.46
CA PHE A 365 -4.23 -0.65 -12.15
C PHE A 365 -4.32 0.81 -11.68
N PRO A 366 -4.54 1.06 -10.38
CA PRO A 366 -4.58 2.42 -9.84
C PRO A 366 -3.18 3.03 -9.60
N VAL A 367 -2.15 2.22 -9.80
CA VAL A 367 -0.73 2.54 -9.61
C VAL A 367 0.05 2.32 -10.90
N PHE A 368 1.21 2.94 -11.00
CA PHE A 368 2.16 2.66 -12.07
C PHE A 368 2.70 1.23 -11.95
N THR A 369 2.89 0.59 -13.10
CA THR A 369 3.35 -0.80 -13.20
C THR A 369 4.87 -0.90 -13.30
N HIS A 370 5.55 0.18 -13.70
CA HIS A 370 7.00 0.29 -13.68
C HIS A 370 7.51 1.10 -12.49
N LYS A 371 8.59 0.63 -11.87
CA LYS A 371 9.27 1.38 -10.80
C LYS A 371 9.82 2.72 -11.31
N ALA A 372 10.38 2.77 -12.52
CA ALA A 372 10.88 4.00 -13.13
C ALA A 372 9.76 5.05 -13.32
N ALA A 373 8.54 4.61 -13.69
CA ALA A 373 7.37 5.48 -13.77
C ALA A 373 7.01 6.11 -12.42
N THR A 374 7.07 5.33 -11.33
CA THR A 374 6.90 5.86 -9.97
C THR A 374 7.98 6.88 -9.61
N ASP A 375 9.24 6.62 -9.96
CA ASP A 375 10.34 7.56 -9.70
C ASP A 375 10.18 8.88 -10.46
N ILE A 376 9.79 8.82 -11.73
CA ILE A 376 9.48 10.01 -12.55
C ILE A 376 8.33 10.78 -11.94
N SER A 377 7.23 10.10 -11.58
CA SER A 377 6.08 10.71 -10.90
C SER A 377 6.50 11.40 -9.61
N TYR A 378 7.33 10.76 -8.79
CA TYR A 378 7.85 11.34 -7.55
C TYR A 378 8.63 12.64 -7.82
N ILE A 379 9.56 12.64 -8.78
CA ILE A 379 10.37 13.82 -9.12
C ILE A 379 9.49 14.96 -9.66
N CYS A 380 8.53 14.65 -10.54
CA CYS A 380 7.61 15.64 -11.11
C CYS A 380 6.71 16.25 -10.02
N CYS A 381 6.15 15.41 -9.14
CA CYS A 381 5.35 15.85 -8.00
C CYS A 381 6.18 16.66 -6.98
N ALA A 382 7.46 16.31 -6.78
CA ALA A 382 8.35 17.06 -5.92
C ALA A 382 8.61 18.48 -6.46
N GLN A 383 8.90 18.61 -7.76
CA GLN A 383 9.03 19.91 -8.42
C GLN A 383 7.76 20.74 -8.30
N LYS A 384 6.58 20.11 -8.43
CA LYS A 384 5.29 20.78 -8.25
C LYS A 384 5.13 21.33 -6.82
N LEU A 385 5.43 20.52 -5.81
CA LEU A 385 5.37 20.93 -4.40
C LEU A 385 6.35 22.06 -4.07
N LEU A 386 7.57 22.03 -4.62
CA LEU A 386 8.57 23.10 -4.48
C LEU A 386 8.07 24.44 -5.04
N ASN A 387 7.11 24.44 -5.97
CA ASN A 387 6.47 25.64 -6.51
C ASN A 387 5.19 26.06 -5.76
N MET A 388 4.84 25.38 -4.68
CA MET A 388 3.61 25.60 -3.89
C MET A 388 3.91 25.95 -2.42
N THR A 389 5.13 26.41 -2.14
CA THR A 389 5.62 26.63 -0.77
C THR A 389 4.99 27.82 -0.04
N ASP A 390 4.16 28.62 -0.71
CA ASP A 390 3.37 29.68 -0.08
C ASP A 390 2.27 29.11 0.84
N ARG A 391 1.80 27.89 0.56
CA ARG A 391 0.73 27.20 1.31
C ARG A 391 1.10 25.81 1.78
N ILE A 392 2.05 25.15 1.13
CA ILE A 392 2.42 23.78 1.45
C ILE A 392 3.85 23.77 1.98
N TYR A 393 4.08 23.13 3.12
CA TYR A 393 5.41 22.74 3.55
C TYR A 393 5.71 21.32 3.03
N PRO A 394 6.54 21.15 1.98
CA PRO A 394 6.81 19.85 1.40
C PRO A 394 7.71 19.01 2.30
N GLN A 395 7.37 17.74 2.45
CA GLN A 395 8.15 16.77 3.20
C GLN A 395 8.46 15.58 2.28
N PHE A 396 9.72 15.45 1.85
CA PHE A 396 10.11 14.46 0.86
C PHE A 396 10.63 13.19 1.53
N ALA A 397 9.75 12.20 1.66
CA ALA A 397 10.08 10.92 2.25
C ALA A 397 10.68 9.97 1.20
N THR A 398 11.98 9.68 1.31
CA THR A 398 12.68 8.78 0.39
C THR A 398 14.04 8.35 0.95
N HIS A 399 14.49 7.14 0.58
CA HIS A 399 15.85 6.64 0.83
C HIS A 399 16.67 6.51 -0.46
N ASN A 400 16.12 6.94 -1.60
CA ASN A 400 16.77 6.83 -2.89
C ASN A 400 17.65 8.06 -3.17
N ALA A 401 18.95 7.86 -3.35
CA ALA A 401 19.91 8.95 -3.57
C ALA A 401 19.61 9.77 -4.84
N HIS A 402 19.09 9.15 -5.90
CA HIS A 402 18.68 9.88 -7.10
C HIS A 402 17.50 10.83 -6.82
N SER A 403 16.48 10.36 -6.09
CA SER A 403 15.35 11.20 -5.68
C SER A 403 15.80 12.35 -4.77
N ILE A 404 16.72 12.11 -3.83
CA ILE A 404 17.28 13.15 -2.96
C ILE A 404 18.06 14.18 -3.80
N ALA A 405 18.96 13.71 -4.68
CA ALA A 405 19.71 14.58 -5.58
C ALA A 405 18.80 15.41 -6.48
N ALA A 406 17.69 14.82 -6.96
CA ALA A 406 16.68 15.51 -7.76
C ALA A 406 16.08 16.67 -6.98
N ILE A 407 15.64 16.43 -5.74
CA ILE A 407 15.06 17.48 -4.89
C ILE A 407 16.09 18.56 -4.60
N LEU A 408 17.33 18.20 -4.26
CA LEU A 408 18.40 19.17 -3.98
C LEU A 408 18.70 20.07 -5.18
N GLU A 409 18.67 19.53 -6.40
CA GLU A 409 18.94 20.30 -7.62
C GLU A 409 17.73 21.13 -8.07
N LEU A 410 16.50 20.64 -7.84
CA LEU A 410 15.26 21.34 -8.18
C LEU A 410 14.89 22.41 -7.16
N ALA A 411 15.32 22.26 -5.91
CA ALA A 411 15.08 23.23 -4.86
C ALA A 411 15.92 24.50 -5.09
N GLY A 412 15.25 25.64 -5.19
CA GLY A 412 15.94 26.94 -5.18
C GLY A 412 16.60 27.21 -3.81
N LYS A 413 17.55 28.16 -3.78
CA LYS A 413 18.34 28.50 -2.58
C LYS A 413 17.52 28.85 -1.32
N ASN A 414 16.26 29.28 -1.50
CA ASN A 414 15.37 29.68 -0.40
C ASN A 414 14.15 28.75 -0.27
N ALA A 415 14.20 27.54 -0.83
CA ALA A 415 13.09 26.60 -0.73
C ALA A 415 12.93 26.10 0.71
N HIS A 416 11.71 26.14 1.24
CA HIS A 416 11.38 25.64 2.57
C HIS A 416 10.77 24.25 2.45
N TYR A 417 11.54 23.23 2.82
CA TYR A 417 11.13 21.83 2.81
C TYR A 417 11.95 21.03 3.84
N GLU A 418 11.53 19.78 4.09
CA GLU A 418 12.36 18.78 4.77
C GLU A 418 12.43 17.49 3.97
N PHE A 419 13.50 16.73 4.16
CA PHE A 419 13.51 15.32 3.86
C PHE A 419 12.86 14.52 5.00
N GLN A 420 12.42 13.31 4.69
CA GLN A 420 12.05 12.34 5.71
C GLN A 420 12.66 10.98 5.41
N ARG A 421 12.97 10.25 6.48
CA ARG A 421 13.44 8.87 6.44
C ARG A 421 12.72 8.04 7.49
N LEU A 422 12.81 6.73 7.34
CA LEU A 422 12.34 5.81 8.36
C LEU A 422 13.41 5.60 9.43
N HIS A 423 12.98 5.32 10.66
CA HIS A 423 13.87 4.81 11.67
C HIS A 423 14.50 3.48 11.22
N GLY A 424 15.79 3.29 11.51
CA GLY A 424 16.55 2.13 11.07
C GLY A 424 16.98 2.12 9.60
N MET A 425 16.63 3.13 8.78
CA MET A 425 16.93 3.13 7.34
C MET A 425 17.41 4.48 6.81
N GLY A 426 18.38 4.46 5.88
CA GLY A 426 18.90 5.66 5.22
C GLY A 426 19.58 6.64 6.17
N GLU A 427 20.04 6.17 7.33
CA GLU A 427 20.63 7.02 8.36
C GLU A 427 21.90 7.70 7.86
N VAL A 428 22.81 6.93 7.26
CA VAL A 428 24.10 7.44 6.77
C VAL A 428 23.86 8.46 5.66
N LEU A 429 23.07 8.09 4.64
CA LEU A 429 22.71 8.96 3.52
C LEU A 429 22.12 10.30 3.99
N HIS A 430 21.10 10.26 4.86
CA HIS A 430 20.47 11.49 5.33
C HIS A 430 21.34 12.28 6.30
N THR A 431 22.23 11.64 7.07
CA THR A 431 23.22 12.36 7.90
C THR A 431 24.18 13.14 7.02
N GLN A 432 24.70 12.52 5.95
CA GLN A 432 25.56 13.19 4.98
C GLN A 432 24.85 14.37 4.31
N VAL A 433 23.60 14.19 3.86
CA VAL A 433 22.79 15.24 3.23
C VAL A 433 22.48 16.37 4.21
N LEU A 434 22.13 16.06 5.47
CA LEU A 434 21.87 17.04 6.51
C LEU A 434 23.11 17.91 6.76
N GLN A 435 24.29 17.29 6.88
CA GLN A 435 25.55 17.98 7.19
C GLN A 435 26.10 18.78 6.00
N SER A 436 26.03 18.25 4.79
CA SER A 436 26.63 18.87 3.60
C SER A 436 25.74 19.96 2.97
N GLU A 437 24.41 19.79 3.03
CA GLU A 437 23.46 20.69 2.36
C GLU A 437 22.69 21.60 3.34
N GLY A 438 22.80 21.37 4.66
CA GLY A 438 22.10 22.17 5.68
C GLY A 438 20.58 22.03 5.65
N THR A 439 20.09 20.91 5.12
CA THR A 439 18.66 20.59 5.00
C THR A 439 18.04 20.23 6.36
N HIS A 440 16.74 19.94 6.39
CA HIS A 440 16.08 19.33 7.55
C HIS A 440 15.74 17.88 7.22
N CYS A 441 15.84 16.99 8.22
CA CYS A 441 15.37 15.61 8.06
C CYS A 441 14.53 15.17 9.26
N ARG A 442 13.31 14.69 8.98
CA ARG A 442 12.43 14.08 9.98
C ARG A 442 12.48 12.57 9.90
N ILE A 443 12.66 11.92 11.04
CA ILE A 443 12.64 10.47 11.18
C ILE A 443 11.22 10.02 11.51
N TYR A 444 10.63 9.24 10.63
CA TYR A 444 9.38 8.52 10.87
C TYR A 444 9.69 7.29 11.73
N ALA A 445 9.23 7.32 12.98
CA ALA A 445 9.63 6.41 14.03
C ALA A 445 8.45 5.56 14.52
N PRO A 446 8.48 4.25 14.27
CA PRO A 446 7.46 3.35 14.79
C PRO A 446 7.54 3.23 16.31
N VAL A 447 6.38 3.17 16.95
CA VAL A 447 6.20 3.02 18.39
C VAL A 447 5.02 2.11 18.63
N GLY A 448 5.21 1.03 19.39
CA GLY A 448 4.13 0.13 19.74
C GLY A 448 4.60 -1.21 20.30
N ALA A 449 3.65 -1.99 20.78
CA ALA A 449 3.91 -3.29 21.35
C ALA A 449 4.34 -4.30 20.27
N HIS A 450 5.10 -5.32 20.66
CA HIS A 450 5.68 -6.30 19.74
C HIS A 450 4.67 -7.08 18.88
N GLN A 451 3.41 -7.21 19.33
CA GLN A 451 2.37 -7.91 18.56
C GLN A 451 1.98 -7.15 17.28
N ASP A 452 2.01 -5.81 17.33
CA ASP A 452 1.65 -4.93 16.20
C ASP A 452 2.84 -4.74 15.23
N LEU A 453 4.03 -5.10 15.69
CA LEU A 453 5.29 -4.93 14.96
C LEU A 453 5.46 -5.92 13.80
N LEU A 454 4.96 -7.14 13.91
CA LEU A 454 5.24 -8.18 12.93
C LEU A 454 4.60 -7.85 11.56
N ALA A 455 3.34 -7.38 11.55
CA ALA A 455 2.66 -6.98 10.31
C ALA A 455 3.36 -5.78 9.63
N TYR A 456 3.78 -4.82 10.46
CA TYR A 456 4.58 -3.68 10.02
C TYR A 456 5.94 -4.11 9.44
N LEU A 457 6.63 -5.03 10.11
CA LEU A 457 7.94 -5.54 9.72
C LEU A 457 7.89 -6.21 8.35
N VAL A 458 6.91 -7.08 8.10
CA VAL A 458 6.72 -7.75 6.79
C VAL A 458 6.57 -6.71 5.68
N ARG A 459 5.71 -5.70 5.85
CA ARG A 459 5.54 -4.64 4.86
C ARG A 459 6.85 -3.86 4.64
N ARG A 460 7.61 -3.63 5.71
CA ARG A 460 8.87 -2.88 5.65
C ARG A 460 9.99 -3.66 4.95
N LEU A 461 10.05 -4.98 5.16
CA LEU A 461 10.92 -5.89 4.45
C LEU A 461 10.55 -5.96 2.96
N LEU A 462 9.27 -6.02 2.61
CA LEU A 462 8.81 -5.97 1.20
C LEU A 462 9.21 -4.66 0.52
N GLU A 463 8.96 -3.52 1.16
CA GLU A 463 9.23 -2.19 0.59
C GLU A 463 10.71 -1.97 0.26
N ASN A 464 11.62 -2.48 1.10
CA ASN A 464 13.04 -2.15 0.98
C ASN A 464 13.94 -3.34 0.58
N GLY A 465 13.45 -4.57 0.71
CA GLY A 465 14.13 -5.80 0.32
C GLY A 465 13.83 -6.26 -1.11
N ALA A 466 12.88 -5.63 -1.81
CA ALA A 466 12.61 -5.92 -3.22
C ALA A 466 13.85 -5.67 -4.09
N ASN A 467 14.07 -6.49 -5.13
CA ASN A 467 15.24 -6.40 -6.00
C ASN A 467 15.39 -5.05 -6.73
N SER A 468 14.27 -4.34 -6.93
CA SER A 468 14.23 -2.99 -7.49
C SER A 468 14.45 -1.88 -6.46
N SER A 469 14.62 -2.23 -5.18
CA SER A 469 14.88 -1.28 -4.09
C SER A 469 16.31 -0.77 -4.18
N PHE A 470 16.45 0.55 -4.08
CA PHE A 470 17.75 1.22 -4.02
C PHE A 470 18.59 0.74 -2.83
N VAL A 471 17.95 0.46 -1.70
CA VAL A 471 18.62 -0.01 -0.46
C VAL A 471 19.26 -1.38 -0.67
N ASN A 472 18.67 -2.24 -1.52
CA ASN A 472 19.25 -3.53 -1.84
C ASN A 472 20.44 -3.41 -2.82
N GLN A 473 20.41 -2.42 -3.73
CA GLN A 473 21.47 -2.26 -4.75
C GLN A 473 22.70 -1.49 -4.27
N ILE A 474 22.58 -0.68 -3.20
CA ILE A 474 23.67 0.22 -2.79
C ILE A 474 24.87 -0.51 -2.20
N VAL A 475 24.61 -1.60 -1.49
CA VAL A 475 25.56 -2.48 -0.81
C VAL A 475 26.38 -3.36 -1.78
N ASP A 476 25.88 -3.58 -2.99
CA ASP A 476 26.58 -4.36 -4.00
C ASP A 476 27.64 -3.50 -4.70
N GLU A 477 28.88 -3.59 -4.22
CA GLU A 477 30.02 -2.88 -4.81
C GLU A 477 30.38 -3.32 -6.24
N SER A 478 29.89 -4.49 -6.69
CA SER A 478 30.11 -4.95 -8.06
C SER A 478 29.32 -4.12 -9.09
N VAL A 479 28.23 -3.47 -8.66
CA VAL A 479 27.42 -2.60 -9.51
C VAL A 479 27.94 -1.15 -9.41
N PRO A 480 28.28 -0.48 -10.54
CA PRO A 480 28.75 0.90 -10.51
C PRO A 480 27.73 1.86 -9.88
N ALA A 481 28.21 2.84 -9.11
CA ALA A 481 27.35 3.84 -8.46
C ALA A 481 26.43 4.59 -9.45
N SER A 482 26.91 4.84 -10.67
CA SER A 482 26.14 5.47 -11.75
C SER A 482 24.97 4.62 -12.26
N VAL A 483 25.01 3.29 -12.06
CA VAL A 483 23.92 2.36 -12.40
C VAL A 483 22.89 2.36 -11.27
N VAL A 484 23.33 2.30 -10.02
CA VAL A 484 22.44 2.38 -8.83
C VAL A 484 21.69 3.73 -8.78
N ALA A 485 22.37 4.81 -9.17
CA ALA A 485 21.83 6.16 -9.25
C ALA A 485 21.33 6.56 -10.65
N ALA A 486 20.98 5.60 -11.50
CA ALA A 486 20.57 5.86 -12.87
C ALA A 486 19.37 6.82 -13.00
N ASP A 487 19.35 7.60 -14.08
CA ASP A 487 18.26 8.51 -14.42
C ASP A 487 16.98 7.72 -14.78
N PRO A 488 15.90 7.81 -13.98
CA PRO A 488 14.68 7.03 -14.22
C PRO A 488 13.99 7.40 -15.53
N PHE A 489 14.18 8.62 -16.03
CA PHE A 489 13.64 9.04 -17.31
C PHE A 489 14.37 8.34 -18.47
N LEU A 490 15.68 8.07 -18.36
CA LEU A 490 16.42 7.28 -19.35
C LEU A 490 16.07 5.79 -19.26
N LEU A 491 15.75 5.29 -18.07
CA LEU A 491 15.32 3.90 -17.87
C LEU A 491 13.97 3.64 -18.54
N LEU A 492 13.02 4.59 -18.44
CA LEU A 492 11.72 4.45 -19.10
C LEU A 492 11.84 4.47 -20.64
N ASP A 493 12.69 5.35 -21.20
CA ASP A 493 12.91 5.46 -22.65
C ASP A 493 13.48 4.17 -23.26
N ARG A 494 14.15 3.34 -22.46
CA ARG A 494 14.67 2.03 -22.90
C ARG A 494 13.57 0.99 -23.14
N GLN A 495 12.32 1.31 -22.85
CA GLN A 495 11.16 0.42 -22.97
C GLN A 495 11.45 -0.95 -22.34
N ASP A 496 11.94 -0.96 -21.09
CA ASP A 496 11.90 -2.21 -20.34
C ASP A 496 10.43 -2.66 -20.33
N PRO A 497 10.10 -3.79 -20.97
CA PRO A 497 8.71 -4.19 -21.10
C PRO A 497 8.14 -4.39 -19.70
N VAL A 498 6.85 -4.05 -19.51
CA VAL A 498 6.07 -4.53 -18.36
C VAL A 498 6.43 -6.01 -18.22
N PRO A 499 6.86 -6.48 -17.04
CA PRO A 499 7.22 -7.87 -16.87
C PRO A 499 6.13 -8.74 -17.50
N THR A 500 6.48 -9.66 -18.40
CA THR A 500 5.48 -10.49 -19.09
C THR A 500 4.60 -11.29 -18.12
N SER A 501 5.04 -11.42 -16.87
CA SER A 501 4.29 -11.98 -15.75
C SER A 501 3.14 -11.08 -15.26
N LEU A 502 3.24 -9.77 -15.39
CA LEU A 502 2.22 -8.82 -14.95
C LEU A 502 1.16 -8.63 -16.04
N LYS A 503 0.08 -9.41 -15.94
CA LYS A 503 -1.07 -9.33 -16.85
C LYS A 503 -2.09 -8.30 -16.37
N ASN A 504 -2.65 -7.52 -17.30
CA ASN A 504 -3.80 -6.66 -17.03
C ASN A 504 -4.98 -7.47 -16.48
N PRO A 505 -5.88 -6.88 -15.65
CA PRO A 505 -6.99 -7.62 -15.06
C PRO A 505 -7.89 -8.35 -16.08
N LYS A 506 -8.15 -7.72 -17.24
CA LYS A 506 -8.93 -8.30 -18.34
C LYS A 506 -8.24 -9.48 -19.04
N ASP A 507 -6.91 -9.53 -18.98
CA ASP A 507 -6.04 -10.47 -19.70
C ASP A 507 -5.44 -11.54 -18.77
N LEU A 508 -5.87 -11.61 -17.51
CA LEU A 508 -5.31 -12.50 -16.48
C LEU A 508 -5.22 -13.97 -16.95
N PHE A 509 -6.24 -14.41 -17.68
CA PHE A 509 -6.37 -15.77 -18.22
C PHE A 509 -6.06 -15.86 -19.72
N ALA A 510 -5.37 -14.87 -20.29
CA ALA A 510 -4.94 -14.92 -21.68
C ALA A 510 -3.73 -15.87 -21.83
N PRO A 511 -3.61 -16.61 -22.95
CA PRO A 511 -4.49 -16.56 -24.13
C PRO A 511 -5.75 -17.45 -24.04
N GLU A 512 -5.96 -18.17 -22.94
CA GLU A 512 -7.03 -19.17 -22.80
C GLU A 512 -8.43 -18.56 -22.87
N ARG A 513 -8.66 -17.43 -22.20
CA ARG A 513 -9.91 -16.66 -22.26
C ARG A 513 -9.74 -15.23 -21.74
N LYS A 514 -10.69 -14.36 -22.07
CA LYS A 514 -10.85 -13.06 -21.41
C LYS A 514 -11.35 -13.26 -19.96
N ASN A 515 -10.93 -12.40 -19.04
CA ASN A 515 -11.52 -12.34 -17.72
C ASN A 515 -12.86 -11.58 -17.75
N SER A 516 -13.74 -11.85 -16.78
CA SER A 516 -14.97 -11.07 -16.60
C SER A 516 -14.64 -9.66 -16.12
N ARG A 517 -15.37 -8.67 -16.63
CA ARG A 517 -15.32 -7.30 -16.12
C ARG A 517 -15.98 -7.19 -14.75
N GLY A 518 -15.28 -6.64 -13.78
CA GLY A 518 -15.86 -6.22 -12.50
C GLY A 518 -15.93 -4.71 -12.32
N TRP A 519 -16.15 -4.28 -11.08
CA TRP A 519 -16.40 -2.89 -10.72
C TRP A 519 -15.77 -2.56 -9.37
N ASP A 520 -15.17 -1.39 -9.25
CA ASP A 520 -14.70 -0.90 -7.96
C ASP A 520 -15.87 -0.22 -7.21
N ILE A 521 -16.46 -0.94 -6.26
CA ILE A 521 -17.57 -0.41 -5.43
C ILE A 521 -17.12 0.65 -4.43
N GLN A 522 -15.81 0.88 -4.29
CA GLN A 522 -15.26 1.98 -3.50
C GLN A 522 -15.06 3.24 -4.35
N ASN A 523 -15.19 3.13 -5.68
CA ASN A 523 -15.13 4.24 -6.60
C ASN A 523 -16.53 4.84 -6.83
N GLN A 524 -16.65 6.14 -6.58
CA GLN A 524 -17.91 6.87 -6.76
C GLN A 524 -18.44 6.78 -8.19
N ASP A 525 -17.58 6.95 -9.21
CA ASP A 525 -18.01 7.01 -10.60
C ASP A 525 -18.51 5.62 -11.08
N ASP A 526 -17.91 4.54 -10.59
CA ASP A 526 -18.38 3.17 -10.89
C ASP A 526 -19.68 2.84 -10.16
N LEU A 527 -19.84 3.23 -8.90
CA LEU A 527 -21.12 3.14 -8.19
C LEU A 527 -22.23 3.95 -8.88
N GLU A 528 -21.93 5.15 -9.39
CA GLU A 528 -22.88 5.97 -10.13
C GLU A 528 -23.31 5.31 -11.45
N LYS A 529 -22.37 4.72 -12.20
CA LYS A 529 -22.69 3.92 -13.39
C LYS A 529 -23.56 2.71 -13.05
N ILE A 530 -23.21 1.97 -12.00
CA ILE A 530 -23.99 0.82 -11.52
C ILE A 530 -25.41 1.24 -11.18
N ASN A 531 -25.54 2.26 -10.34
CA ASN A 531 -26.84 2.74 -9.89
C ASN A 531 -27.67 3.29 -11.05
N THR A 532 -27.07 4.02 -11.99
CA THR A 532 -27.78 4.56 -13.15
C THR A 532 -28.35 3.43 -14.01
N ALA A 533 -27.56 2.41 -14.34
CA ALA A 533 -28.01 1.27 -15.14
C ALA A 533 -29.06 0.42 -14.38
N ARG A 534 -28.83 0.18 -13.08
CA ARG A 534 -29.72 -0.63 -12.24
C ARG A 534 -31.06 0.05 -11.95
N ASN A 535 -31.05 1.37 -11.70
CA ASN A 535 -32.24 2.09 -11.22
C ASN A 535 -33.35 2.20 -12.27
N VAL A 536 -33.04 2.03 -13.56
CA VAL A 536 -34.05 1.88 -14.62
C VAL A 536 -35.01 0.73 -14.33
N PHE A 537 -34.53 -0.31 -13.64
CA PHE A 537 -35.29 -1.51 -13.29
C PHE A 537 -35.80 -1.52 -11.84
N LYS A 538 -35.72 -0.40 -11.12
CA LYS A 538 -36.07 -0.33 -9.69
C LYS A 538 -37.52 -0.71 -9.40
N THR A 539 -38.43 -0.39 -10.31
CA THR A 539 -39.86 -0.72 -10.21
C THR A 539 -40.30 -1.66 -11.34
N HIS A 540 -39.34 -2.28 -12.03
CA HIS A 540 -39.66 -3.22 -13.11
C HIS A 540 -40.30 -4.47 -12.52
N GLN A 541 -41.28 -5.02 -13.23
CA GLN A 541 -41.94 -6.27 -12.89
C GLN A 541 -41.66 -7.29 -14.00
N TRP A 542 -40.90 -8.32 -13.66
CA TRP A 542 -40.56 -9.41 -14.56
C TRP A 542 -41.69 -10.43 -14.63
N ALA A 543 -41.85 -11.00 -15.83
CA ALA A 543 -42.84 -12.03 -16.10
C ALA A 543 -42.19 -13.29 -16.71
N PRO A 544 -41.28 -14.00 -16.01
CA PRO A 544 -40.68 -15.22 -16.53
C PRO A 544 -41.76 -16.27 -16.80
N THR A 545 -41.67 -16.90 -17.97
CA THR A 545 -42.58 -17.97 -18.43
C THR A 545 -41.77 -19.15 -18.97
N PRO A 546 -42.36 -20.35 -19.12
CA PRO A 546 -41.66 -21.49 -19.68
C PRO A 546 -41.15 -21.20 -21.11
N LEU A 547 -39.83 -21.25 -21.31
CA LEU A 547 -39.20 -21.07 -22.61
C LEU A 547 -38.97 -22.43 -23.28
N MET A 548 -39.84 -22.80 -24.22
CA MET A 548 -39.86 -24.12 -24.85
C MET A 548 -39.95 -24.01 -26.38
N ALA A 549 -39.54 -25.08 -27.09
CA ALA A 549 -39.67 -25.18 -28.55
C ALA A 549 -41.10 -25.40 -29.05
N VAL A 550 -42.03 -25.65 -28.12
CA VAL A 550 -43.46 -25.88 -28.36
C VAL A 550 -44.29 -25.02 -27.40
N ALA A 551 -45.57 -24.84 -27.69
CA ALA A 551 -46.47 -24.10 -26.81
C ALA A 551 -46.59 -24.77 -25.43
N PHE A 552 -46.65 -23.95 -24.37
CA PHE A 552 -46.85 -24.38 -22.99
C PHE A 552 -48.30 -24.11 -22.55
N THR A 553 -48.75 -24.83 -21.53
CA THR A 553 -49.99 -24.60 -20.78
C THR A 553 -49.72 -23.67 -19.59
N GLY A 554 -48.73 -24.00 -18.76
CA GLY A 554 -48.30 -23.20 -17.60
C GLY A 554 -49.25 -23.31 -16.40
N GLU A 555 -48.70 -23.13 -15.20
CA GLU A 555 -49.46 -22.97 -13.95
C GLU A 555 -50.04 -21.54 -13.84
N PRO A 556 -51.04 -21.30 -12.96
CA PRO A 556 -51.50 -19.94 -12.67
C PRO A 556 -50.34 -19.02 -12.23
N PRO A 557 -50.28 -17.76 -12.71
CA PRO A 557 -49.19 -16.85 -12.37
C PRO A 557 -49.00 -16.68 -10.85
N HIS A 558 -47.79 -16.94 -10.37
CA HIS A 558 -47.40 -16.76 -8.98
C HIS A 558 -46.65 -15.43 -8.81
N THR A 559 -47.04 -14.60 -7.83
CA THR A 559 -46.39 -13.30 -7.62
C THR A 559 -45.00 -13.48 -6.99
N LEU A 560 -44.00 -12.83 -7.57
CA LEU A 560 -42.64 -12.75 -7.02
C LEU A 560 -42.52 -11.52 -6.13
N THR A 561 -41.97 -11.69 -4.94
CA THR A 561 -41.80 -10.61 -3.95
C THR A 561 -40.36 -10.52 -3.47
N ASN A 562 -39.88 -9.29 -3.28
CA ASN A 562 -38.56 -9.03 -2.74
C ASN A 562 -38.45 -9.57 -1.30
N PRO A 563 -37.48 -10.44 -0.99
CA PRO A 563 -37.34 -11.05 0.34
C PRO A 563 -36.93 -10.06 1.43
N ALA A 564 -36.26 -8.95 1.07
CA ALA A 564 -35.86 -7.89 2.00
C ALA A 564 -36.91 -6.79 2.15
N ASN A 565 -37.87 -6.68 1.22
CA ASN A 565 -38.97 -5.71 1.26
C ASN A 565 -40.23 -6.27 0.59
N PRO A 566 -41.12 -6.99 1.31
CA PRO A 566 -42.27 -7.67 0.71
C PRO A 566 -43.28 -6.78 -0.05
N GLU A 567 -43.26 -5.47 0.16
CA GLU A 567 -44.05 -4.49 -0.60
C GLU A 567 -43.52 -4.27 -2.02
N ASP A 568 -42.24 -4.53 -2.26
CA ASP A 568 -41.63 -4.51 -3.59
C ASP A 568 -42.02 -5.78 -4.37
N LYS A 569 -42.99 -5.63 -5.28
CA LYS A 569 -43.45 -6.70 -6.17
C LYS A 569 -42.51 -6.79 -7.37
N LEU A 570 -41.87 -7.95 -7.53
CA LEU A 570 -40.93 -8.23 -8.62
C LEU A 570 -41.65 -8.65 -9.91
N GLY A 571 -42.96 -8.87 -9.87
CA GLY A 571 -43.78 -9.32 -10.98
C GLY A 571 -44.37 -10.70 -10.71
N HIS A 572 -44.44 -11.56 -11.73
CA HIS A 572 -45.06 -12.88 -11.60
C HIS A 572 -44.31 -13.94 -12.42
N VAL A 573 -44.22 -15.15 -11.90
CA VAL A 573 -43.69 -16.31 -12.64
C VAL A 573 -44.84 -17.22 -13.06
N ILE A 574 -44.78 -17.71 -14.30
CA ILE A 574 -45.58 -18.85 -14.74
C ILE A 574 -44.66 -20.07 -14.67
N GLU A 575 -44.97 -21.00 -13.77
CA GLU A 575 -44.22 -22.25 -13.65
C GLU A 575 -44.70 -23.25 -14.72
N ALA A 576 -43.83 -24.16 -15.13
CA ALA A 576 -44.19 -25.22 -16.06
C ALA A 576 -45.03 -26.29 -15.35
N THR A 577 -46.09 -26.75 -16.00
CA THR A 577 -46.83 -27.94 -15.52
C THR A 577 -46.02 -29.21 -15.80
N GLN A 578 -46.39 -30.34 -15.19
CA GLN A 578 -45.79 -31.64 -15.54
C GLN A 578 -45.97 -31.99 -17.03
N GLU A 579 -47.12 -31.64 -17.62
CA GLU A 579 -47.38 -31.86 -19.04
C GLU A 579 -46.44 -31.01 -19.92
N ASP A 580 -46.14 -29.78 -19.51
CA ASP A 580 -45.18 -28.92 -20.22
C ASP A 580 -43.77 -29.50 -20.19
N VAL A 581 -43.36 -30.07 -19.05
CA VAL A 581 -42.07 -30.76 -18.93
C VAL A 581 -42.01 -31.94 -19.91
N ASP A 582 -43.04 -32.76 -19.97
CA ASP A 582 -43.10 -33.92 -20.87
C ASP A 582 -43.07 -33.47 -22.35
N LYS A 583 -43.82 -32.42 -22.71
CA LYS A 583 -43.80 -31.80 -24.04
C LYS A 583 -42.42 -31.24 -24.39
N ALA A 584 -41.76 -30.57 -23.46
CA ALA A 584 -40.42 -30.01 -23.66
C ALA A 584 -39.40 -31.11 -23.95
N LEU A 585 -39.42 -32.20 -23.19
CA LEU A 585 -38.55 -33.35 -23.39
C LEU A 585 -38.82 -34.05 -24.73
N ALA A 586 -40.09 -34.22 -25.10
CA ALA A 586 -40.47 -34.82 -26.39
C ALA A 586 -40.06 -33.95 -27.59
N ALA A 587 -40.12 -32.62 -27.44
CA ALA A 587 -39.73 -31.66 -28.48
C ALA A 587 -38.22 -31.37 -28.53
N ALA A 588 -37.46 -31.81 -27.53
CA ALA A 588 -36.03 -31.55 -27.46
C ALA A 588 -35.30 -32.21 -28.64
N THR A 589 -34.49 -31.43 -29.35
CA THR A 589 -33.67 -31.92 -30.46
C THR A 589 -32.22 -32.06 -30.02
N SER A 590 -31.53 -33.08 -30.53
CA SER A 590 -30.13 -33.31 -30.16
C SER A 590 -29.24 -32.19 -30.67
N TRP A 591 -28.52 -31.55 -29.74
CA TRP A 591 -27.53 -30.53 -30.05
C TRP A 591 -26.15 -31.10 -30.42
N GLN A 592 -26.02 -32.43 -30.47
CA GLN A 592 -24.72 -33.12 -30.67
C GLN A 592 -24.05 -32.78 -32.01
N PHE A 593 -24.84 -32.46 -33.04
CA PHE A 593 -24.34 -32.14 -34.38
C PHE A 593 -23.94 -30.67 -34.54
N CYS A 594 -24.20 -29.82 -33.54
CA CYS A 594 -23.71 -28.44 -33.57
C CYS A 594 -22.18 -28.42 -33.43
N PRO A 595 -21.42 -27.82 -34.35
CA PRO A 595 -19.96 -27.79 -34.27
C PRO A 595 -19.44 -27.18 -32.94
N PRO A 596 -18.38 -27.74 -32.32
CA PRO A 596 -17.86 -27.24 -31.04
C PRO A 596 -17.53 -25.74 -31.02
N ASN A 597 -16.95 -25.22 -32.11
CA ASN A 597 -16.66 -23.80 -32.28
C ASN A 597 -17.92 -22.93 -32.27
N LYS A 598 -19.03 -23.40 -32.86
CA LYS A 598 -20.32 -22.69 -32.80
C LYS A 598 -20.90 -22.68 -31.39
N ARG A 599 -20.78 -23.78 -30.65
CA ARG A 599 -21.20 -23.85 -29.23
C ARG A 599 -20.39 -22.89 -28.36
N ALA A 600 -19.07 -22.87 -28.55
CA ALA A 600 -18.18 -21.93 -27.85
C ALA A 600 -18.53 -20.47 -28.19
N ALA A 601 -18.79 -20.15 -29.46
CA ALA A 601 -19.19 -18.81 -29.87
C ALA A 601 -20.51 -18.35 -29.21
N ILE A 602 -21.48 -19.27 -29.05
CA ILE A 602 -22.74 -18.97 -28.34
C ILE A 602 -22.48 -18.68 -26.86
N LEU A 603 -21.65 -19.49 -26.18
CA LEU A 603 -21.29 -19.26 -24.77
C LEU A 603 -20.55 -17.94 -24.57
N ASN A 604 -19.59 -17.63 -25.44
CA ASN A 604 -18.88 -16.35 -25.40
C ASN A 604 -19.84 -15.18 -25.64
N LYS A 605 -20.77 -15.30 -26.59
CA LYS A 605 -21.77 -14.27 -26.82
C LYS A 605 -22.71 -14.10 -25.62
N ALA A 606 -23.07 -15.17 -24.93
CA ALA A 606 -23.84 -15.09 -23.69
C ALA A 606 -23.05 -14.37 -22.58
N ALA A 607 -21.75 -14.62 -22.46
CA ALA A 607 -20.87 -13.91 -21.53
C ALA A 607 -20.82 -12.40 -21.84
N ASP A 608 -20.66 -12.02 -23.11
CA ASP A 608 -20.71 -10.61 -23.53
C ASP A 608 -22.06 -9.97 -23.16
N LEU A 609 -23.17 -10.68 -23.39
CA LEU A 609 -24.51 -10.19 -23.05
C LEU A 609 -24.71 -10.02 -21.54
N TYR A 610 -24.10 -10.86 -20.70
CA TYR A 610 -24.13 -10.64 -19.25
C TYR A 610 -23.39 -9.35 -18.86
N GLU A 611 -22.25 -9.06 -19.49
CA GLU A 611 -21.52 -7.81 -19.23
C GLU A 611 -22.23 -6.57 -19.78
N ASP A 612 -22.89 -6.67 -20.93
CA ASP A 612 -23.63 -5.59 -21.59
C ASP A 612 -24.92 -5.24 -20.83
N ASN A 613 -25.59 -6.24 -20.24
CA ASN A 613 -26.89 -6.08 -19.56
C ASN A 613 -26.77 -6.09 -18.02
N PHE A 614 -25.59 -5.78 -17.48
CA PHE A 614 -25.32 -5.84 -16.04
C PHE A 614 -26.34 -5.08 -15.18
N GLY A 615 -26.89 -3.96 -15.66
CA GLY A 615 -27.86 -3.13 -14.93
C GLY A 615 -29.14 -3.88 -14.56
N GLU A 616 -29.76 -4.56 -15.52
CA GLU A 616 -30.96 -5.38 -15.28
C GLU A 616 -30.64 -6.58 -14.40
N ILE A 617 -29.54 -7.27 -14.69
CA ILE A 617 -29.11 -8.45 -13.94
C ILE A 617 -28.87 -8.10 -12.47
N PHE A 618 -28.17 -7.00 -12.20
CA PHE A 618 -27.93 -6.53 -10.83
C PHE A 618 -29.23 -6.11 -10.15
N ALA A 619 -30.21 -5.56 -10.89
CA ALA A 619 -31.52 -5.25 -10.34
C ALA A 619 -32.27 -6.51 -9.91
N VAL A 620 -32.30 -7.55 -10.77
CA VAL A 620 -32.93 -8.84 -10.46
C VAL A 620 -32.26 -9.53 -9.26
N LEU A 621 -30.93 -9.46 -9.15
CA LEU A 621 -30.19 -10.11 -8.06
C LEU A 621 -30.27 -9.38 -6.72
N THR A 622 -30.56 -8.07 -6.72
CA THR A 622 -30.58 -7.24 -5.50
C THR A 622 -31.98 -6.88 -5.03
N ARG A 623 -33.01 -7.30 -5.77
CA ARG A 623 -34.42 -7.12 -5.43
C ARG A 623 -35.07 -8.46 -5.15
#